data_AF-A0A5D0P315-F1
#
_entry.id   AF-A0A5D0P315-F1
#
_cell.length_a   1.000
_cell.length_b   1.000
_cell.length_c   1.000
_cell.angle_alpha   90.00
_cell.angle_beta   90.00
_cell.angle_gamma   90.00
#
_symmetry.space_group_name_H-M   'P 1'
#
loop_
_entity.id
_entity.type
_entity.pdbx_description
1 polymer ?
#
loop_
_entity_poly.entity_id
_entity_poly.type
_entity_poly.pdbx_seq_one_letter_code
_entity_poly.pdbx_strand_id
1 'polypeptide(L)'
;MYEIPQLLTEYDRARAYTDELWRDLTTDELHWRPEQNFSPIGWHLGHQAHVAHFMIRNLTAAEPSPAPDLDDLMDSANPEAGRLPLPDPRRLAGFRATVGERVHARMNAIGAGDVGAPAQLKIIAQTLLMAIINHEYQHDRWIGEVRNRDLGHALPDDPASDLLTTVDGYLVVCGWNH
;
A
#
# COMPACT_ATOMS: atom_id res chain seq x y z
N MET A 1 -6.13 19.94 -6.08
CA MET A 1 -5.17 18.87 -5.73
C MET A 1 -4.85 19.01 -4.26
N TYR A 2 -4.94 17.92 -3.50
CA TYR A 2 -4.73 17.94 -2.04
C TYR A 2 -3.28 18.22 -1.67
N GLU A 3 -3.05 18.85 -0.52
CA GLU A 3 -1.70 19.13 -0.03
C GLU A 3 -1.03 17.85 0.50
N ILE A 4 0.31 17.80 0.43
CA ILE A 4 1.10 16.63 0.88
C ILE A 4 0.73 16.18 2.30
N PRO A 5 0.58 17.07 3.31
CA PRO A 5 0.20 16.65 4.67
C PRO A 5 -1.18 15.98 4.75
N GLN A 6 -2.14 16.44 3.94
CA GLN A 6 -3.47 15.83 3.88
C GLN A 6 -3.40 14.42 3.30
N LEU A 7 -2.62 14.26 2.22
CA LEU A 7 -2.41 12.97 1.58
C LEU A 7 -1.60 12.01 2.46
N LEU A 8 -0.61 12.49 3.22
CA LEU A 8 0.11 11.64 4.18
C LEU A 8 -0.80 11.16 5.32
N THR A 9 -1.70 12.02 5.80
CA THR A 9 -2.71 11.61 6.79
C THR A 9 -3.63 10.52 6.23
N GLU A 10 -4.03 10.64 4.97
CA GLU A 10 -4.83 9.62 4.29
C GLU A 10 -4.04 8.34 4.01
N TYR A 11 -2.75 8.44 3.69
CA TYR A 11 -1.86 7.29 3.52
C TYR A 11 -1.70 6.51 4.83
N ASP A 12 -1.60 7.19 5.96
CA ASP A 12 -1.58 6.55 7.28
C ASP A 12 -2.91 5.87 7.59
N ARG A 13 -4.04 6.51 7.23
CA ARG A 13 -5.37 5.91 7.38
C ARG A 13 -5.53 4.64 6.54
N ALA A 14 -5.11 4.67 5.28
CA ALA A 14 -5.17 3.51 4.39
C ALA A 14 -4.36 2.34 4.96
N ARG A 15 -3.11 2.59 5.38
CA ARG A 15 -2.26 1.56 5.96
C ARG A 15 -2.78 1.01 7.28
N ALA A 16 -3.34 1.86 8.13
CA ALA A 16 -3.97 1.43 9.38
C ALA A 16 -5.21 0.56 9.12
N TYR A 17 -5.99 0.88 8.10
CA TYR A 17 -7.12 0.05 7.66
C TYR A 17 -6.63 -1.32 7.16
N THR A 18 -5.59 -1.35 6.33
CA THR A 18 -4.95 -2.61 5.95
C THR A 18 -4.51 -3.40 7.18
N ASP A 19 -3.90 -2.75 8.17
CA ASP A 19 -3.45 -3.43 9.39
C ASP A 19 -4.60 -4.06 10.19
N GLU A 20 -5.76 -3.42 10.26
CA GLU A 20 -6.96 -4.01 10.86
C GLU A 20 -7.49 -5.21 10.06
N LEU A 21 -7.25 -5.30 8.75
CA LEU A 21 -7.65 -6.44 7.93
C LEU A 21 -6.80 -7.70 8.14
N TRP A 22 -5.60 -7.61 8.74
CA TRP A 22 -4.73 -8.78 8.86
C TRP A 22 -4.21 -9.07 10.28
N ARG A 23 -4.33 -8.13 11.22
CA ARG A 23 -3.71 -8.23 12.56
C ARG A 23 -4.07 -9.47 13.39
N ASP A 24 -5.24 -10.06 13.16
CA ASP A 24 -5.75 -11.24 13.87
C ASP A 24 -5.66 -12.53 13.02
N LEU A 25 -5.15 -12.43 11.80
CA LEU A 25 -4.92 -13.60 10.95
C LEU A 25 -3.65 -14.34 11.39
N THR A 26 -3.73 -15.66 11.35
CA THR A 26 -2.61 -16.56 11.58
C THR A 26 -1.65 -16.56 10.39
N THR A 27 -0.43 -17.06 10.61
CA THR A 27 0.54 -17.25 9.51
C THR A 27 -0.03 -18.12 8.40
N ASP A 28 -0.74 -19.20 8.73
CA ASP A 28 -1.32 -20.11 7.74
C ASP A 28 -2.37 -19.41 6.88
N GLU A 29 -3.24 -18.59 7.49
CA GLU A 29 -4.23 -17.76 6.78
C GLU A 29 -3.56 -16.72 5.88
N LEU A 30 -2.46 -16.12 6.32
CA LEU A 30 -1.67 -15.19 5.49
C LEU A 30 -0.99 -15.85 4.29
N HIS A 31 -0.77 -17.17 4.34
CA HIS A 31 -0.19 -17.97 3.24
C HIS A 31 -1.25 -18.69 2.42
N TRP A 32 -2.50 -18.70 2.88
CA TRP A 32 -3.60 -19.40 2.25
C TRP A 32 -4.03 -18.73 0.94
N ARG A 33 -4.42 -19.55 -0.03
CA ARG A 33 -5.04 -19.10 -1.28
C ARG A 33 -6.07 -20.14 -1.75
N PRO A 34 -7.18 -19.70 -2.38
CA PRO A 34 -8.24 -20.61 -2.81
C PRO A 34 -7.79 -21.54 -3.94
N GLU A 35 -6.97 -21.02 -4.87
CA GLU A 35 -6.40 -21.79 -5.97
C GLU A 35 -4.94 -21.36 -6.23
N GLN A 36 -4.22 -22.13 -7.04
CA GLN A 36 -2.80 -21.89 -7.33
C GLN A 36 -2.53 -20.51 -7.97
N ASN A 37 -3.46 -20.03 -8.78
CA ASN A 37 -3.38 -18.74 -9.47
C ASN A 37 -4.10 -17.63 -8.70
N PHE A 38 -3.96 -17.64 -7.38
CA PHE A 38 -4.38 -16.54 -6.53
C PHE A 38 -3.22 -16.15 -5.64
N SER A 39 -3.18 -14.86 -5.31
CA SER A 39 -2.19 -14.33 -4.38
C SER A 39 -2.72 -14.46 -2.95
N PRO A 40 -1.91 -14.98 -2.03
CA PRO A 40 -2.30 -15.04 -0.62
C PRO A 40 -2.34 -13.62 -0.02
N ILE A 41 -3.10 -13.42 1.07
CA ILE A 41 -3.24 -12.10 1.74
C ILE A 41 -1.87 -11.52 2.06
N GLY A 42 -0.94 -12.32 2.60
CA GLY A 42 0.40 -11.84 2.96
C GLY A 42 1.21 -11.33 1.76
N TRP A 43 0.92 -11.78 0.53
CA TRP A 43 1.56 -11.22 -0.66
C TRP A 43 1.07 -9.81 -0.93
N HIS A 44 -0.25 -9.56 -0.82
CA HIS A 44 -0.81 -8.22 -0.99
C HIS A 44 -0.22 -7.22 0.01
N LEU A 45 -0.04 -7.64 1.27
CA LEU A 45 0.60 -6.83 2.31
C LEU A 45 2.01 -6.37 1.92
N GLY A 46 2.83 -7.28 1.38
CA GLY A 46 4.16 -6.94 0.90
C GLY A 46 4.13 -6.14 -0.41
N HIS A 47 3.25 -6.50 -1.34
CA HIS A 47 3.10 -5.86 -2.64
C HIS A 47 2.73 -4.37 -2.54
N GLN A 48 1.75 -4.05 -1.69
CA GLN A 48 1.35 -2.67 -1.37
C GLN A 48 2.57 -1.80 -0.99
N ALA A 49 3.40 -2.28 -0.06
CA ALA A 49 4.62 -1.59 0.36
C ALA A 49 5.69 -1.56 -0.74
N HIS A 50 5.86 -2.66 -1.48
CA HIS A 50 6.81 -2.72 -2.59
C HIS A 50 6.49 -1.67 -3.66
N VAL A 51 5.23 -1.57 -4.09
CA VAL A 51 4.78 -0.57 -5.08
C VAL A 51 4.96 0.85 -4.57
N ALA A 52 4.57 1.13 -3.32
CA ALA A 52 4.74 2.45 -2.73
C ALA A 52 6.21 2.89 -2.76
N HIS A 53 7.11 2.04 -2.29
CA HIS A 53 8.54 2.34 -2.31
C HIS A 53 9.09 2.42 -3.74
N PHE A 54 8.72 1.49 -4.62
CA PHE A 54 9.17 1.46 -6.01
C PHE A 54 8.81 2.75 -6.76
N MET A 55 7.58 3.23 -6.62
CA MET A 55 7.13 4.46 -7.26
C MET A 55 7.84 5.69 -6.70
N ILE A 56 7.92 5.82 -5.36
CA ILE A 56 8.56 6.97 -4.73
C ILE A 56 10.07 7.03 -5.05
N ARG A 57 10.78 5.90 -4.96
CA ARG A 57 12.22 5.88 -5.25
C ARG A 57 12.54 6.23 -6.70
N ASN A 58 11.77 5.71 -7.65
CA ASN A 58 12.12 5.87 -9.07
C ASN A 58 11.71 7.24 -9.61
N LEU A 59 10.68 7.87 -9.04
CA LEU A 59 10.11 9.10 -9.58
C LEU A 59 10.44 10.36 -8.76
N THR A 60 10.97 10.20 -7.55
CA THR A 60 11.31 11.33 -6.69
C THR A 60 12.75 11.33 -6.18
N ALA A 61 13.33 10.19 -5.82
CA ALA A 61 14.73 10.10 -5.39
C ALA A 61 15.25 8.67 -5.47
N ALA A 62 16.35 8.46 -6.21
CA ALA A 62 16.98 7.15 -6.34
C ALA A 62 17.51 6.63 -5.00
N GLU A 63 16.68 5.86 -4.28
CA GLU A 63 17.03 5.14 -3.06
C GLU A 63 17.06 3.61 -3.29
N PRO A 64 17.96 2.86 -2.65
CA PRO A 64 17.94 1.40 -2.69
C PRO A 64 16.69 0.81 -2.04
N SER A 65 16.24 -0.38 -2.49
CA SER A 65 15.17 -1.11 -1.80
C SER A 65 15.54 -1.39 -0.33
N PRO A 66 14.62 -1.20 0.65
CA PRO A 66 14.83 -1.61 2.03
C PRO A 66 14.75 -3.13 2.21
N ALA A 67 14.24 -3.84 1.21
CA ALA A 67 14.05 -5.29 1.24
C ALA A 67 14.33 -5.89 -0.15
N PRO A 68 15.57 -5.80 -0.67
CA PRO A 68 15.89 -6.32 -2.00
C PRO A 68 15.64 -7.83 -2.11
N ASP A 69 15.68 -8.56 -1.00
CA ASP A 69 15.31 -9.97 -0.88
C ASP A 69 13.82 -10.24 -1.18
N LEU A 70 12.96 -9.22 -1.06
CA LEU A 70 11.53 -9.32 -1.32
C LEU A 70 11.11 -8.75 -2.67
N ASP A 71 12.00 -8.05 -3.39
CA ASP A 71 11.61 -7.29 -4.59
C ASP A 71 10.99 -8.21 -5.66
N ASP A 72 11.67 -9.31 -6.03
CA ASP A 72 11.15 -10.27 -7.02
C ASP A 72 9.86 -10.96 -6.54
N LEU A 73 9.76 -11.23 -5.24
CA LEU A 73 8.58 -11.89 -4.67
C LEU A 73 7.36 -10.97 -4.72
N MET A 74 7.53 -9.69 -4.43
CA MET A 74 6.46 -8.69 -4.30
C MET A 74 6.14 -7.95 -5.60
N ASP A 75 6.88 -8.19 -6.68
CA ASP A 75 6.56 -7.65 -8.01
C ASP A 75 5.31 -8.32 -8.58
N SER A 76 4.34 -7.53 -9.07
CA SER A 76 3.15 -8.06 -9.73
C SER A 76 3.45 -8.75 -11.06
N ALA A 77 4.62 -8.48 -11.67
CA ALA A 77 5.12 -9.22 -12.82
C ALA A 77 5.51 -10.67 -12.48
N ASN A 78 5.75 -11.00 -11.21
CA ASN A 78 5.90 -12.39 -10.77
C ASN A 78 4.54 -13.10 -10.89
N PRO A 79 4.44 -14.18 -11.69
CA PRO A 79 3.19 -14.93 -11.85
C PRO A 79 2.66 -15.42 -10.50
N GLU A 80 1.34 -15.52 -10.36
CA GLU A 80 0.69 -15.83 -9.08
C GLU A 80 1.16 -17.15 -8.46
N ALA A 81 1.46 -18.15 -9.28
CA ALA A 81 2.05 -19.41 -8.82
C ALA A 81 3.38 -19.22 -8.06
N GLY A 82 4.16 -18.19 -8.41
CA GLY A 82 5.46 -17.83 -7.83
C GLY A 82 5.41 -16.89 -6.63
N ARG A 83 4.21 -16.55 -6.12
CA ARG A 83 4.02 -15.62 -5.00
C ARG A 83 4.07 -16.29 -3.61
N LEU A 84 4.63 -17.51 -3.56
CA LEU A 84 4.96 -18.27 -2.36
C LEU A 84 6.35 -18.92 -2.53
N PRO A 85 7.04 -19.28 -1.43
CA PRO A 85 6.66 -19.06 -0.02
C PRO A 85 6.79 -17.58 0.39
N LEU A 86 5.95 -17.15 1.34
CA LEU A 86 6.07 -15.81 1.95
C LEU A 86 7.03 -15.85 3.14
N PRO A 87 7.64 -14.70 3.51
CA PRO A 87 8.39 -14.59 4.74
C PRO A 87 7.46 -14.55 5.97
N ASP A 88 8.05 -14.63 7.16
CA ASP A 88 7.34 -14.50 8.43
C ASP A 88 6.49 -13.21 8.49
N PRO A 89 5.28 -13.22 9.08
CA PRO A 89 4.43 -12.03 9.16
C PRO A 89 5.10 -10.82 9.82
N ARG A 90 6.01 -11.02 10.78
CA ARG A 90 6.78 -9.92 11.39
C ARG A 90 7.74 -9.28 10.39
N ARG A 91 8.30 -10.05 9.46
CA ARG A 91 9.16 -9.54 8.39
C ARG A 91 8.35 -8.67 7.41
N LEU A 92 7.13 -9.08 7.07
CA LEU A 92 6.20 -8.28 6.24
C LEU A 92 5.80 -7.00 6.96
N ALA A 93 5.41 -7.07 8.23
CA ALA A 93 5.05 -5.90 9.03
C ALA A 93 6.22 -4.91 9.14
N GLY A 94 7.44 -5.40 9.41
CA GLY A 94 8.64 -4.57 9.45
C GLY A 94 8.98 -3.92 8.10
N PHE A 95 8.78 -4.63 6.99
CA PHE A 95 8.94 -4.07 5.65
C PHE A 95 7.92 -2.95 5.39
N ARG A 96 6.63 -3.20 5.67
CA ARG A 96 5.56 -2.20 5.55
C ARG A 96 5.85 -0.95 6.38
N ALA A 97 6.27 -1.12 7.64
CA ALA A 97 6.63 -0.01 8.53
C ALA A 97 7.79 0.82 7.96
N THR A 98 8.87 0.16 7.53
CA THR A 98 10.05 0.83 6.94
C THR A 98 9.69 1.62 5.69
N VAL A 99 8.87 1.04 4.79
CA VAL A 99 8.40 1.76 3.59
C VAL A 99 7.57 2.97 3.98
N GLY A 100 6.68 2.81 4.96
CA GLY A 100 5.92 3.89 5.55
C GLY A 100 6.76 5.10 5.94
N GLU A 101 7.80 4.84 6.75
CA GLU A 101 8.75 5.86 7.19
C GLU A 101 9.47 6.53 6.02
N ARG A 102 9.88 5.77 5.00
CA ARG A 102 10.56 6.31 3.81
C ARG A 102 9.66 7.18 2.95
N VAL A 103 8.41 6.76 2.75
CA VAL A 103 7.39 7.57 2.04
C VAL A 103 7.21 8.89 2.79
N HIS A 104 6.97 8.86 4.09
CA HIS A 104 6.84 10.07 4.92
C HIS A 104 8.07 10.97 4.83
N ALA A 105 9.26 10.43 5.05
CA ALA A 105 10.51 11.19 5.01
C ALA A 105 10.67 11.89 3.65
N ARG A 106 10.44 11.17 2.55
CA ARG A 106 10.60 11.72 1.21
C ARG A 106 9.56 12.78 0.89
N MET A 107 8.29 12.52 1.21
CA MET A 107 7.20 13.46 0.93
C MET A 107 7.34 14.73 1.77
N ASN A 108 7.74 14.62 3.03
CA ASN A 108 8.00 15.78 3.89
C ASN A 108 9.17 16.62 3.37
N ALA A 109 10.26 16.00 2.92
CA ALA A 109 11.37 16.73 2.30
C ALA A 109 10.93 17.50 1.04
N ILE A 110 10.09 16.89 0.19
CA ILE A 110 9.52 17.57 -0.99
C ILE A 110 8.60 18.72 -0.56
N GLY A 111 7.74 18.50 0.43
CA GLY A 111 6.81 19.50 0.95
C GLY A 111 7.51 20.71 1.59
N ALA A 112 8.65 20.49 2.25
CA ALA A 112 9.51 21.53 2.81
C ALA A 112 10.34 22.27 1.76
N GLY A 113 10.45 21.73 0.54
CA GLY A 113 11.28 22.27 -0.52
C GLY A 113 12.76 21.88 -0.42
N ASP A 114 13.10 20.90 0.41
CA ASP A 114 14.46 20.40 0.66
C ASP A 114 14.93 19.42 -0.42
N VAL A 115 14.65 19.76 -1.68
CA VAL A 115 14.92 18.96 -2.88
C VAL A 115 15.23 19.85 -4.07
N GLY A 116 15.89 19.29 -5.10
CA GLY A 116 16.00 19.97 -6.40
C GLY A 116 14.62 20.11 -7.06
N ALA A 117 14.38 21.26 -7.71
CA ALA A 117 13.11 21.56 -8.42
C ALA A 117 11.83 21.35 -7.56
N PRO A 118 11.72 21.98 -6.37
CA PRO A 118 10.69 21.65 -5.37
C PRO A 118 9.26 21.84 -5.86
N ALA A 119 8.99 22.89 -6.64
CA ALA A 119 7.65 23.12 -7.19
C ALA A 119 7.20 22.00 -8.15
N GLN A 120 8.12 21.49 -8.96
CA GLN A 120 7.84 20.41 -9.91
C GLN A 120 7.69 19.07 -9.18
N LEU A 121 8.58 18.77 -8.22
CA LEU A 121 8.47 17.54 -7.42
C LEU A 121 7.23 17.52 -6.54
N LYS A 122 6.73 18.68 -6.08
CA LYS A 122 5.47 18.76 -5.32
C LYS A 122 4.29 18.23 -6.14
N ILE A 123 4.18 18.59 -7.41
CA ILE A 123 3.12 18.10 -8.32
C ILE A 123 3.22 16.57 -8.50
N ILE A 124 4.45 16.06 -8.71
CA ILE A 124 4.69 14.61 -8.82
C ILE A 124 4.30 13.92 -7.51
N ALA A 125 4.78 14.40 -6.37
CA ALA A 125 4.53 13.80 -5.05
C ALA A 125 3.04 13.70 -4.73
N GLN A 126 2.26 14.76 -4.99
CA GLN A 126 0.81 14.76 -4.78
C GLN A 126 0.11 13.70 -5.64
N THR A 127 0.52 13.59 -6.91
CA THR A 127 -0.04 12.60 -7.84
C THR A 127 0.32 11.18 -7.42
N LEU A 128 1.57 10.93 -7.02
CA LEU A 128 2.03 9.62 -6.57
C LEU A 128 1.36 9.20 -5.26
N LEU A 129 1.21 10.10 -4.29
CA LEU A 129 0.54 9.78 -3.04
C LEU A 129 -0.91 9.36 -3.30
N MET A 130 -1.67 10.10 -4.11
CA MET A 130 -3.03 9.69 -4.47
C MET A 130 -3.04 8.29 -5.13
N ALA A 131 -2.13 8.03 -6.07
CA ALA A 131 -2.04 6.73 -6.73
C ALA A 131 -1.72 5.59 -5.74
N ILE A 132 -0.77 5.80 -4.84
CA ILE A 132 -0.34 4.81 -3.84
C ILE A 132 -1.46 4.55 -2.82
N ILE A 133 -2.15 5.59 -2.35
CA ILE A 133 -3.29 5.45 -1.43
C ILE A 133 -4.41 4.66 -2.09
N ASN A 134 -4.76 4.99 -3.34
CA ASN A 134 -5.80 4.29 -4.07
C ASN A 134 -5.41 2.84 -4.37
N HIS A 135 -4.13 2.58 -4.63
CA HIS A 135 -3.59 1.24 -4.78
C HIS A 135 -3.65 0.44 -3.47
N GLU A 136 -3.38 1.06 -2.32
CA GLU A 136 -3.57 0.44 -1.00
C GLU A 136 -5.03 -0.01 -0.84
N TYR A 137 -6.00 0.89 -1.01
CA TYR A 137 -7.43 0.59 -0.88
C TYR A 137 -7.94 -0.42 -1.92
N GLN A 138 -7.38 -0.42 -3.13
CA GLN A 138 -7.68 -1.44 -4.14
C GLN A 138 -7.33 -2.83 -3.64
N HIS A 139 -6.15 -2.98 -3.02
CA HIS A 139 -5.73 -4.24 -2.44
C HIS A 139 -6.49 -4.58 -1.15
N ASP A 140 -6.84 -3.59 -0.33
CA ASP A 140 -7.65 -3.80 0.86
C ASP A 140 -9.03 -4.37 0.52
N ARG A 141 -9.64 -3.93 -0.58
CA ARG A 141 -10.90 -4.51 -1.06
C ARG A 141 -10.77 -6.01 -1.31
N TRP A 142 -9.70 -6.42 -1.99
CA TRP A 142 -9.40 -7.83 -2.24
C TRP A 142 -9.12 -8.60 -0.94
N ILE A 143 -8.30 -8.05 -0.06
CA ILE A 143 -7.97 -8.66 1.23
C ILE A 143 -9.25 -8.86 2.06
N GLY A 144 -10.12 -7.85 2.11
CA GLY A 144 -11.40 -7.93 2.81
C GLY A 144 -12.32 -9.01 2.25
N GLU A 145 -12.41 -9.13 0.92
CA GLU A 145 -13.21 -10.19 0.29
C GLU A 145 -12.72 -11.58 0.69
N VAL A 146 -11.42 -11.84 0.65
CA VAL A 146 -10.84 -13.13 1.06
C VAL A 146 -11.01 -13.36 2.57
N ARG A 147 -10.69 -12.35 3.39
CA ARG A 147 -10.83 -12.38 4.85
C ARG A 147 -12.24 -12.79 5.29
N ASN A 148 -13.27 -12.18 4.69
CA ASN A 148 -14.65 -12.43 5.08
C ASN A 148 -15.22 -13.68 4.41
N ARG A 149 -15.18 -13.75 3.08
CA ARG A 149 -15.85 -14.83 2.33
C ARG A 149 -15.18 -16.18 2.56
N ASP A 150 -13.85 -16.22 2.49
CA ASP A 150 -13.11 -17.48 2.42
C ASP A 150 -12.56 -17.90 3.79
N LEU A 151 -12.16 -16.94 4.63
CA LEU A 151 -11.63 -17.21 5.97
C LEU A 151 -12.67 -17.01 7.10
N GLY A 152 -13.81 -16.39 6.83
CA GLY A 152 -14.92 -16.25 7.79
C GLY A 152 -14.72 -15.19 8.88
N HIS A 153 -13.74 -14.29 8.72
CA HIS A 153 -13.48 -13.21 9.68
C HIS A 153 -14.34 -11.97 9.40
N ALA A 154 -14.77 -11.30 10.47
CA ALA A 154 -15.49 -10.04 10.33
C ALA A 154 -14.61 -8.95 9.69
N LEU A 155 -15.25 -8.06 8.92
CA LEU A 155 -14.60 -6.87 8.38
C LEU A 155 -14.62 -5.75 9.43
N PRO A 156 -13.53 -4.97 9.56
CA PRO A 156 -13.57 -3.67 10.22
C PRO A 156 -14.50 -2.71 9.46
N ASP A 157 -14.93 -1.64 10.12
CA ASP A 157 -15.67 -0.56 9.46
C ASP A 157 -14.79 0.13 8.40
N ASP A 158 -15.41 0.54 7.30
CA ASP A 158 -14.70 1.28 6.25
C ASP A 158 -14.13 2.60 6.81
N PRO A 159 -12.92 3.01 6.36
CA PRO A 159 -12.31 4.25 6.80
C PRO A 159 -13.14 5.46 6.35
N ALA A 160 -13.37 6.38 7.29
CA ALA A 160 -14.07 7.63 7.04
C ALA A 160 -13.10 8.79 6.78
N SER A 161 -13.30 9.52 5.69
CA SER A 161 -12.52 10.70 5.31
C SER A 161 -13.27 11.55 4.30
N ASP A 162 -13.18 12.87 4.42
CA ASP A 162 -13.72 13.82 3.41
C ASP A 162 -12.99 13.72 2.06
N LEU A 163 -11.84 13.03 2.02
CA LEU A 163 -11.05 12.79 0.80
C LEU A 163 -11.53 11.56 0.03
N LEU A 164 -12.32 10.68 0.67
CA LEU A 164 -12.72 9.39 0.11
C LEU A 164 -14.10 9.46 -0.54
N THR A 165 -14.22 8.77 -1.66
CA THR A 165 -15.49 8.42 -2.29
C THR A 165 -15.44 6.96 -2.72
N THR A 166 -16.58 6.40 -3.10
CA THR A 166 -16.67 5.06 -3.66
C THR A 166 -16.88 5.11 -5.17
N VAL A 167 -16.03 4.42 -5.92
CA VAL A 167 -16.15 4.23 -7.36
C VAL A 167 -16.06 2.72 -7.64
N ASP A 168 -17.07 2.17 -8.31
CA ASP A 168 -17.15 0.73 -8.64
C ASP A 168 -16.94 -0.22 -7.44
N GLY A 169 -17.32 0.22 -6.24
CA GLY A 169 -17.14 -0.54 -4.99
C GLY A 169 -15.76 -0.41 -4.33
N TYR A 170 -14.87 0.43 -4.87
CA TYR A 170 -13.55 0.73 -4.32
C TYR A 170 -13.52 2.11 -3.66
N LEU A 171 -12.83 2.21 -2.53
CA LEU A 171 -12.51 3.49 -1.91
C LEU A 171 -11.41 4.18 -2.71
N VAL A 172 -11.65 5.44 -3.06
CA VAL A 172 -10.77 6.22 -3.92
C VAL A 172 -10.66 7.64 -3.38
N VAL A 173 -9.42 8.13 -3.27
CA VAL A 173 -9.10 9.56 -3.17
C VAL A 173 -9.20 10.20 -4.55
N CYS A 174 -10.20 11.05 -4.73
CA CYS A 174 -10.43 11.77 -5.97
C CYS A 174 -10.03 13.24 -5.83
N GLY A 175 -8.80 13.58 -6.25
CA GLY A 175 -8.30 14.96 -6.21
C GLY A 175 -8.74 15.87 -7.37
N TRP A 176 -9.65 15.38 -8.23
CA TRP A 176 -10.14 16.05 -9.43
C TRP A 176 -11.67 16.14 -9.34
N ASN A 177 -12.23 17.35 -9.47
CA ASN A 177 -13.67 17.49 -9.61
C ASN A 177 -14.08 16.88 -10.97
N HIS A 178 -15.08 16.01 -10.97
CA HIS A 178 -15.74 15.51 -12.18
C HIS A 178 -16.40 16.65 -12.97
#